data_AF-A0A317CML4-F1
#
_entry.id   AF-A0A317CML4-F1
#
_cell.length_a   1.000
_cell.length_b   1.000
_cell.length_c   1.000
_cell.angle_alpha   90.00
_cell.angle_beta   90.00
_cell.angle_gamma   90.00
#
_symmetry.space_group_name_H-M   'P 1'
#
loop_
_entity.id
_entity.type
_entity.pdbx_description
1 polymer ?
#
loop_
_entity_poly.entity_id
_entity_poly.type
_entity_poly.pdbx_seq_one_letter_code
_entity_poly.pdbx_strand_id
1 'polypeptide(L)'
;MAPFLGIGGYGLMDLYMTNREDAKYYKLVPKGECKPVQDACEVEGRGLTLHIRFNEAPESGKPLPVTVTSATRLDDVALSIVSNGNESQAVGAGHDEYRKLWNTLPIMPQLDAGNTILRLAISEDGHMHLGEVSLVIN
;
A
#
# COMPACT_ATOMS: atom_id res chain seq x y z
N MET A 1 -17.91 -2.08 9.06
CA MET A 1 -17.25 -0.80 9.42
C MET A 1 -15.97 -0.76 8.61
N ALA A 2 -15.72 0.29 7.82
CA ALA A 2 -14.49 0.40 7.03
C ALA A 2 -13.36 0.89 7.96
N PRO A 3 -12.36 0.05 8.29
CA PRO A 3 -11.40 0.36 9.35
C PRO A 3 -10.46 1.52 9.03
N PHE A 4 -10.29 1.93 7.77
CA PHE A 4 -9.35 2.99 7.37
C PHE A 4 -10.04 4.33 7.04
N LEU A 5 -11.38 4.39 7.07
CA LEU A 5 -12.17 5.60 6.75
C LEU A 5 -12.02 6.73 7.79
N GLY A 6 -11.30 6.49 8.89
CA GLY A 6 -10.97 7.48 9.93
C GLY A 6 -9.57 8.10 9.81
N ILE A 7 -8.78 7.79 8.77
CA ILE A 7 -7.41 8.32 8.59
C ILE A 7 -7.46 9.75 8.02
N GLY A 8 -8.16 10.64 8.73
CA GLY A 8 -8.09 12.08 8.56
C GLY A 8 -6.88 12.63 9.31
N GLY A 9 -5.67 12.39 8.79
CA GLY A 9 -4.44 13.07 9.25
C GLY A 9 -3.42 12.24 10.04
N TYR A 10 -3.65 10.94 10.28
CA TYR A 10 -2.65 10.03 10.84
C TYR A 10 -1.91 9.30 9.73
N GLY A 11 -0.58 9.14 9.84
CA GLY A 11 0.18 8.40 8.84
C GLY A 11 -0.15 6.90 8.91
N LEU A 12 0.06 6.16 7.82
CA LEU A 12 0.07 4.70 7.91
C LEU A 12 1.15 4.20 8.87
N MET A 13 2.18 5.02 9.14
CA MET A 13 3.13 4.82 10.22
C MET A 13 2.46 4.70 11.60
N ASP A 14 1.43 5.51 11.91
CA ASP A 14 0.76 5.44 13.22
C ASP A 14 -0.04 4.16 13.36
N LEU A 15 -0.67 3.68 12.29
CA LEU A 15 -1.29 2.35 12.24
C LEU A 15 -0.25 1.25 12.41
N TYR A 16 0.92 1.39 11.80
CA TYR A 16 2.02 0.43 11.95
C TYR A 16 2.56 0.41 13.38
N MET A 17 2.76 1.57 14.01
CA MET A 17 3.31 1.68 15.37
C MET A 17 2.29 1.23 16.42
N THR A 18 1.04 1.67 16.32
CA THR A 18 -0.04 1.29 17.27
C THR A 18 -0.31 -0.21 17.23
N ASN A 19 -0.35 -0.82 16.05
CA ASN A 19 -0.66 -2.25 15.91
C ASN A 19 0.56 -3.16 16.11
N ARG A 20 1.78 -2.63 16.02
CA ARG A 20 3.00 -3.39 16.35
C ARG A 20 3.13 -3.68 17.85
N GLU A 21 2.54 -2.83 18.69
CA GLU A 21 2.56 -3.00 20.15
C GLU A 21 1.34 -3.80 20.66
N ASP A 22 0.16 -3.71 20.01
CA ASP A 22 -1.10 -4.29 20.53
C ASP A 22 -1.79 -5.38 19.66
N ALA A 23 -1.49 -5.56 18.37
CA ALA A 23 -2.38 -6.34 17.47
C ALA A 23 -1.73 -7.46 16.63
N LYS A 24 -2.49 -8.56 16.50
CA LYS A 24 -2.26 -9.74 15.63
C LYS A 24 -2.46 -9.36 14.16
N TYR A 25 -1.50 -8.71 13.53
CA TYR A 25 -1.53 -8.50 12.08
C TYR A 25 -0.84 -9.65 11.33
N TYR A 26 -1.29 -9.93 10.11
CA TYR A 26 -0.57 -10.81 9.21
C TYR A 26 0.42 -10.01 8.37
N LYS A 27 1.67 -10.48 8.33
CA LYS A 27 2.70 -9.83 7.51
C LYS A 27 2.43 -10.09 6.03
N LEU A 28 2.45 -9.01 5.25
CA LEU A 28 2.53 -9.03 3.80
C LEU A 28 4.00 -9.05 3.38
N VAL A 29 4.35 -9.96 2.47
CA VAL A 29 5.71 -10.17 1.99
C VAL A 29 5.71 -10.04 0.46
N PRO A 30 6.56 -9.16 -0.12
CA PRO A 30 6.67 -9.06 -1.56
C PRO A 30 7.30 -10.32 -2.16
N LYS A 31 6.79 -10.76 -3.32
CA LYS A 31 7.44 -11.77 -4.14
C LYS A 31 8.33 -11.11 -5.18
N GLY A 32 9.64 -11.20 -4.97
CA GLY A 32 10.64 -10.65 -5.89
C GLY A 32 10.78 -9.14 -5.79
N GLU A 33 11.33 -8.54 -6.84
CA GLU A 33 11.59 -7.09 -6.90
C GLU A 33 10.37 -6.33 -7.39
N CYS A 34 10.07 -5.23 -6.70
CA CYS A 34 8.98 -4.35 -7.05
C CYS A 34 9.44 -3.19 -7.93
N LYS A 35 9.16 -3.26 -9.24
CA LYS A 35 9.57 -2.27 -10.24
C LYS A 35 8.35 -1.51 -10.77
N PRO A 36 8.20 -0.21 -10.44
CA PRO A 36 7.04 0.59 -10.84
C PRO A 36 6.80 0.69 -12.36
N VAL A 37 7.78 0.38 -13.19
CA VAL A 37 7.70 0.62 -14.65
C VAL A 37 7.63 -0.69 -15.45
N GLN A 38 7.82 -1.85 -14.82
CA GLN A 38 8.05 -3.11 -15.56
C GLN A 38 6.96 -4.16 -15.43
N ASP A 39 6.29 -4.34 -14.28
CA ASP A 39 5.13 -5.24 -14.14
C ASP A 39 4.57 -5.18 -12.71
N ALA A 40 3.39 -5.78 -12.51
CA ALA A 40 2.71 -5.78 -11.22
C ALA A 40 3.55 -6.42 -10.10
N CYS A 41 3.69 -5.69 -9.01
CA CYS A 41 4.22 -6.14 -7.73
C CYS A 41 3.28 -7.17 -7.10
N GLU A 42 3.74 -8.41 -6.92
CA GLU A 42 2.98 -9.41 -6.16
C GLU A 42 3.36 -9.36 -4.68
N VAL A 43 2.37 -9.27 -3.80
CA VAL A 43 2.55 -9.23 -2.35
C VAL A 43 1.61 -10.26 -1.72
N GLU A 44 2.16 -11.12 -0.87
CA GLU A 44 1.40 -12.20 -0.24
C GLU A 44 1.32 -12.06 1.26
N GLY A 45 0.16 -12.43 1.81
CA GLY A 45 -0.04 -12.67 3.23
C GLY A 45 -0.68 -14.04 3.46
N ARG A 46 -1.15 -14.30 4.68
CA ARG A 46 -1.84 -15.55 5.01
C ARG A 46 -3.13 -15.69 4.17
N GLY A 47 -3.08 -16.48 3.11
CA GLY A 47 -4.24 -16.76 2.23
C GLY A 47 -4.66 -15.59 1.33
N LEU A 48 -3.85 -14.52 1.28
CA LEU A 48 -4.13 -13.30 0.53
C LEU A 48 -3.01 -13.06 -0.48
N THR A 49 -3.36 -12.82 -1.73
CA THR A 49 -2.42 -12.43 -2.79
C THR A 49 -2.90 -11.13 -3.41
N LEU A 50 -2.02 -10.13 -3.41
CA LEU A 50 -2.26 -8.80 -3.95
C LEU A 50 -1.36 -8.58 -5.16
N HIS A 51 -1.90 -8.00 -6.21
CA HIS A 51 -1.14 -7.50 -7.34
C HIS A 51 -1.24 -5.98 -7.37
N ILE A 52 -0.09 -5.31 -7.33
CA ILE A 52 0.02 -3.87 -7.26
C ILE A 52 0.62 -3.39 -8.57
N ARG A 53 -0.16 -2.62 -9.32
CA ARG A 53 0.25 -2.04 -10.60
C ARG A 53 0.42 -0.54 -10.44
N PHE A 54 1.53 -0.04 -10.96
CA PHE A 54 1.77 1.38 -11.13
C PHE A 54 1.44 1.72 -12.58
N ASN A 55 0.56 2.69 -12.80
CA ASN A 55 0.11 3.01 -14.15
C ASN A 55 1.04 4.03 -14.84
N GLU A 56 1.87 4.71 -14.06
CA GLU A 56 2.81 5.73 -14.52
C GLU A 56 4.15 5.57 -13.77
N ALA A 57 5.22 6.12 -14.34
CA ALA A 57 6.51 6.14 -13.68
C ALA A 57 6.47 7.10 -12.47
N PRO A 58 7.12 6.77 -11.34
CA PRO A 58 7.16 7.64 -10.18
C PRO A 58 7.90 8.94 -10.51
N GLU A 59 7.28 10.07 -10.21
CA GLU A 59 7.86 11.42 -10.33
C GLU A 59 7.64 12.22 -9.05
N SER A 60 8.69 12.89 -8.56
CA SER A 60 8.65 13.67 -7.31
C SER A 60 7.53 14.72 -7.30
N GLY A 61 6.74 14.75 -6.23
CA GLY A 61 5.67 15.73 -6.03
C GLY A 61 4.45 15.52 -6.94
N LYS A 62 4.44 14.51 -7.81
CA LYS A 62 3.29 14.16 -8.64
C LYS A 62 2.45 13.06 -7.99
N PRO A 63 1.14 13.03 -8.25
CA PRO A 63 0.32 11.89 -7.89
C PRO A 63 0.76 10.65 -8.68
N LEU A 64 0.93 9.52 -8.01
CA LEU A 64 1.28 8.23 -8.63
C LEU A 64 0.05 7.33 -8.64
N PRO A 65 -0.57 7.05 -9.81
CA PRO A 65 -1.72 6.17 -9.87
C PRO A 65 -1.31 4.72 -9.59
N VAL A 66 -1.84 4.16 -8.52
CA VAL A 66 -1.58 2.79 -8.09
C VAL A 66 -2.89 2.01 -8.03
N THR A 67 -2.92 0.87 -8.70
CA THR A 67 -4.04 -0.07 -8.70
C THR A 67 -3.64 -1.33 -7.93
N VAL A 68 -4.41 -1.69 -6.91
CA VAL A 68 -4.26 -2.93 -6.15
C VAL A 68 -5.40 -3.87 -6.56
N THR A 69 -5.07 -5.08 -6.97
CA THR A 69 -6.05 -6.14 -7.22
C THR A 69 -5.83 -7.33 -6.30
N SER A 70 -6.92 -8.00 -5.94
CA SER A 70 -6.91 -9.20 -5.09
C SER A 70 -7.82 -10.28 -5.68
N ALA A 71 -7.46 -11.54 -5.47
CA ALA A 71 -8.33 -12.67 -5.77
C ALA A 71 -9.53 -12.76 -4.80
N THR A 72 -9.31 -12.36 -3.55
CA THR A 72 -10.31 -12.34 -2.47
C THR A 72 -10.90 -10.93 -2.31
N ARG A 73 -12.09 -10.85 -1.72
CA ARG A 73 -12.75 -9.58 -1.42
C ARG A 73 -12.01 -8.91 -0.27
N LEU A 74 -11.65 -7.64 -0.44
CA LEU A 74 -11.09 -6.83 0.64
C LEU A 74 -12.18 -5.94 1.26
N ASP A 75 -12.01 -5.62 2.52
CA ASP A 75 -12.89 -4.66 3.19
C ASP A 75 -12.42 -3.24 2.98
N ASP A 76 -11.10 -3.03 3.00
CA ASP A 76 -10.48 -1.72 2.93
C ASP A 76 -8.99 -1.82 2.56
N VAL A 77 -8.47 -0.81 1.88
CA VAL A 77 -7.09 -0.72 1.38
C VAL A 77 -6.57 0.70 1.59
N ALA A 78 -5.45 0.81 2.29
CA ALA A 78 -4.72 2.05 2.48
C ALA A 78 -3.25 1.86 2.08
N LEU A 79 -2.70 2.85 1.39
CA LEU A 79 -1.29 2.86 1.04
C LEU A 79 -0.63 4.23 1.17
N SER A 80 0.66 4.19 1.45
CA SER A 80 1.55 5.35 1.51
C SER A 80 2.91 5.00 0.92
N ILE A 81 3.64 6.03 0.49
CA ILE A 81 4.97 5.90 -0.06
C ILE A 81 5.92 6.64 0.87
N VAL A 82 6.94 5.94 1.33
CA VAL A 82 7.99 6.48 2.18
C VAL A 82 9.24 6.67 1.34
N SER A 83 9.77 7.89 1.30
CA SER A 83 11.05 8.21 0.66
C SER A 83 11.86 9.10 1.58
N ASN A 84 13.09 8.69 1.90
CA ASN A 84 13.99 9.42 2.81
C ASN A 84 13.35 9.79 4.17
N GLY A 85 12.57 8.87 4.75
CA GLY A 85 11.86 9.08 6.01
C GLY A 85 10.61 9.96 5.92
N ASN A 86 10.31 10.56 4.76
CA ASN A 86 9.07 11.29 4.51
C ASN A 86 8.01 10.35 3.94
N GLU A 87 6.89 10.22 4.66
CA GLU A 87 5.73 9.43 4.25
C GLU A 87 4.73 10.32 3.51
N SER A 88 4.24 9.86 2.37
CA SER A 88 3.11 10.50 1.68
C SER A 88 1.84 10.38 2.51
N GLN A 89 0.89 11.28 2.32
CA GLN A 89 -0.43 11.11 2.90
C GLN A 89 -1.00 9.74 2.49
N ALA A 90 -1.54 9.00 3.47
CA ALA A 90 -2.23 7.76 3.22
C ALA A 90 -3.51 8.05 2.42
N VAL A 91 -3.66 7.39 1.29
CA VAL A 91 -4.86 7.53 0.45
C VAL A 91 -5.72 6.29 0.57
N GLY A 92 -6.99 6.49 0.91
CA GLY A 92 -8.01 5.45 0.81
C GLY A 92 -8.27 5.12 -0.64
N ALA A 93 -8.44 3.84 -0.94
CA ALA A 93 -8.62 3.37 -2.30
C ALA A 93 -10.10 3.38 -2.72
N GLY A 94 -10.39 3.90 -3.93
CA GLY A 94 -11.71 3.71 -4.55
C GLY A 94 -11.83 2.28 -5.08
N HIS A 95 -12.94 1.59 -4.83
CA HIS A 95 -13.10 0.18 -5.18
C HIS A 95 -14.18 -0.10 -6.22
N ASP A 96 -14.06 -1.23 -6.91
CA ASP A 96 -15.15 -1.80 -7.70
C ASP A 96 -16.27 -2.35 -6.81
N GLU A 97 -17.42 -2.70 -7.40
CA GLU A 97 -18.58 -3.21 -6.66
C GLU A 97 -18.26 -4.48 -5.84
N TYR A 98 -17.33 -5.30 -6.34
CA TYR A 98 -16.90 -6.55 -5.72
C TYR A 98 -15.77 -6.40 -4.70
N ARG A 99 -15.20 -5.19 -4.57
CA ARG A 99 -14.06 -4.86 -3.70
C ARG A 99 -12.83 -5.72 -3.92
N LYS A 100 -12.55 -6.05 -5.16
CA LYS A 100 -11.37 -6.81 -5.60
C LYS A 100 -10.39 -5.95 -6.37
N LEU A 101 -10.81 -4.79 -6.85
CA LEU A 101 -9.98 -3.79 -7.52
C LEU A 101 -10.07 -2.48 -6.77
N TRP A 102 -8.90 -1.92 -6.46
CA TRP A 102 -8.74 -0.75 -5.62
C TRP A 102 -7.79 0.24 -6.29
N ASN A 103 -8.26 1.45 -6.58
CA ASN A 103 -7.47 2.52 -7.21
C ASN A 103 -7.12 3.58 -6.19
N THR A 104 -5.85 3.98 -6.17
CA THR A 104 -5.29 4.97 -5.25
C THR A 104 -4.41 5.95 -6.00
N LEU A 105 -4.20 7.11 -5.38
CA LEU A 105 -3.45 8.19 -5.97
C LEU A 105 -2.56 8.90 -4.92
N PRO A 106 -1.59 8.21 -4.29
CA PRO A 106 -0.67 8.83 -3.35
C PRO A 106 0.17 9.92 -4.04
N ILE A 107 0.45 11.01 -3.35
CA ILE A 107 1.41 12.01 -3.82
C ILE A 107 2.81 11.50 -3.53
N MET A 108 3.63 11.37 -4.57
CA MET A 108 5.02 10.97 -4.42
C MET A 108 5.80 12.00 -3.58
N PRO A 109 6.42 11.58 -2.47
CA PRO A 109 7.42 12.40 -1.81
C PRO A 109 8.62 12.60 -2.73
N GLN A 110 9.59 13.42 -2.31
CA GLN A 110 10.80 13.67 -3.08
C GLN A 110 11.56 12.35 -3.33
N LEU A 111 11.73 11.99 -4.60
CA LEU A 111 12.46 10.80 -5.02
C LEU A 111 13.94 10.98 -4.71
N ASP A 112 14.50 9.98 -4.04
CA ASP A 112 15.94 9.83 -3.86
C ASP A 112 16.32 8.44 -4.33
N ALA A 113 17.50 8.30 -4.93
CA ALA A 113 17.97 7.09 -5.61
C ALA A 113 18.20 5.90 -4.66
N GLY A 114 17.95 6.06 -3.36
CA GLY A 114 18.45 5.14 -2.33
C GLY A 114 17.42 4.32 -1.57
N ASN A 115 16.17 4.77 -1.37
CA ASN A 115 15.23 4.08 -0.47
C ASN A 115 13.79 4.60 -0.63
N THR A 116 13.04 4.08 -1.60
CA THR A 116 11.59 4.27 -1.66
C THR A 116 10.88 2.99 -1.23
N ILE A 117 9.94 3.11 -0.29
CA ILE A 117 9.18 1.99 0.27
C ILE A 117 7.69 2.27 0.05
N LEU A 118 6.97 1.30 -0.49
CA LEU A 118 5.51 1.27 -0.47
C LEU A 118 5.06 0.58 0.82
N ARG A 119 4.28 1.28 1.64
CA ARG A 119 3.65 0.72 2.83
C ARG A 119 2.18 0.44 2.56
N LEU A 120 1.73 -0.75 2.95
CA LEU A 120 0.40 -1.28 2.68
C LEU A 120 -0.28 -1.65 3.98
N ALA A 121 -1.54 -1.24 4.12
CA ALA A 121 -2.46 -1.75 5.12
C ALA A 121 -3.74 -2.23 4.44
N ILE A 122 -4.10 -3.47 4.70
CA ILE A 122 -5.22 -4.16 4.06
C ILE A 122 -6.08 -4.77 5.14
N SER A 123 -7.40 -4.66 4.97
CA SER A 123 -8.39 -5.34 5.81
C SER A 123 -9.09 -6.41 4.99
N GLU A 124 -9.14 -7.63 5.50
CA GLU A 124 -9.79 -8.78 4.87
C GLU A 124 -10.55 -9.59 5.92
N ASP A 125 -11.88 -9.63 5.82
CA ASP A 125 -12.77 -10.32 6.76
C ASP A 125 -12.48 -10.00 8.25
N GLY A 126 -12.24 -8.71 8.52
CA GLY A 126 -11.86 -8.22 9.85
C GLY A 126 -10.41 -8.52 10.30
N HIS A 127 -9.60 -9.16 9.47
CA HIS A 127 -8.17 -9.35 9.71
C HIS A 127 -7.35 -8.22 9.08
N MET A 128 -6.32 -7.77 9.81
CA MET A 128 -5.41 -6.73 9.34
C MET A 128 -4.14 -7.35 8.77
N HIS A 129 -3.78 -6.91 7.57
CA HIS A 129 -2.57 -7.29 6.87
C HIS A 129 -1.70 -6.05 6.64
N LEU A 130 -0.42 -6.12 7.02
CA LEU A 130 0.51 -4.99 6.93
C LEU A 130 1.77 -5.40 6.19
N GLY A 131 2.26 -4.53 5.31
CA GLY A 131 3.44 -4.79 4.47
C GLY A 131 4.26 -3.56 4.18
N GLU A 132 5.56 -3.76 4.00
CA GLU A 132 6.48 -2.77 3.47
C GLU A 132 7.23 -3.41 2.30
N VAL A 133 7.26 -2.70 1.19
CA VAL A 133 7.78 -3.20 -0.09
C VAL A 133 8.73 -2.17 -0.67
N SER A 134 10.01 -2.53 -0.78
CA SER A 134 11.00 -1.68 -1.44
C SER A 134 10.68 -1.53 -2.92
N LEU A 135 10.60 -0.29 -3.39
CA LEU A 135 10.43 0.05 -4.80
C LEU A 135 11.82 0.25 -5.43
N VAL A 136 12.08 -0.48 -6.50
CA VAL A 136 13.29 -0.32 -7.32
C VAL A 136 12.98 0.72 -8.39
N ILE A 137 13.47 1.93 -8.18
CA ILE A 137 13.33 3.07 -9.08
C ILE A 137 14.68 3.22 -9.80
N ASN A 138 14.76 2.73 -11.03
CA ASN A 138 15.93 2.82 -11.89
C ASN A 138 15.88 4.06 -12.77
#